data_AF-A0A536TEN8-F1
#
_entry.id   AF-A0A536TEN8-F1
#
_cell.length_a   1.000
_cell.length_b   1.000
_cell.length_c   1.000
_cell.angle_alpha   90.00
_cell.angle_beta   90.00
_cell.angle_gamma   90.00
#
_symmetry.space_group_name_H-M   'P 1'
#
loop_
_entity.id
_entity.type
_entity.pdbx_description
1 polymer ?
#
loop_
_entity_poly.entity_id
_entity_poly.type
_entity_poly.pdbx_seq_one_letter_code
_entity_poly.pdbx_strand_id
1 'polypeptide(L)'
;VGAGMLDFALRRSHNIHIQALDVNKAARAQVKGQKPCVLWLTGLSGAGKSTIANLVEKKLHALGRHTYLLDGDNVRHGLNKDLGFTDVDRVENIRRIGEVARLMVDAGLIVITAFISPFRAERRMARELMAEGEFIEIFVDTPLDVAERRDTKGLYKKARQGELKHFTGVDSPYEVPEHAEIRVETVQLAPEAAADLIVLELARRGVIRTAG
;
A
#
# COMPACT_ATOMS: atom_id res chain seq x y z
N VAL A 1 -16.93 23.15 -36.71
CA VAL A 1 -15.72 22.46 -36.19
C VAL A 1 -15.90 22.36 -34.68
N GLY A 2 -16.10 21.14 -34.17
CA GLY A 2 -16.69 20.88 -32.85
C GLY A 2 -15.73 21.10 -31.68
N ALA A 3 -16.21 21.81 -30.66
CA ALA A 3 -15.59 21.90 -29.35
C ALA A 3 -16.02 20.68 -28.52
N GLY A 4 -15.13 19.70 -28.37
CA GLY A 4 -15.33 18.56 -27.48
C GLY A 4 -14.71 18.85 -26.12
N MET A 5 -15.51 19.41 -25.20
CA MET A 5 -15.18 19.35 -23.77
C MET A 5 -15.74 18.04 -23.22
N LEU A 6 -14.86 17.10 -22.87
CA LEU A 6 -15.22 15.92 -22.09
C LEU A 6 -15.27 16.31 -20.62
N ASP A 7 -16.42 16.79 -20.18
CA ASP A 7 -16.75 17.01 -18.77
C ASP A 7 -17.26 15.70 -18.16
N PHE A 8 -16.32 14.79 -17.83
CA PHE A 8 -16.62 13.62 -17.00
C PHE A 8 -16.41 13.99 -15.53
N ALA A 9 -17.25 14.90 -15.03
CA ALA A 9 -17.43 15.04 -13.59
C ALA A 9 -17.94 13.70 -13.02
N LEU A 10 -17.11 13.08 -12.16
CA LEU A 10 -17.48 11.95 -11.29
C LEU A 10 -18.80 12.27 -10.58
N ARG A 11 -19.92 11.80 -11.13
CA ARG A 11 -21.22 11.82 -10.45
C ARG A 11 -21.07 10.99 -9.17
N ARG A 12 -20.95 11.67 -8.03
CA ARG A 12 -21.12 11.03 -6.72
C ARG A 12 -22.57 10.51 -6.67
N SER A 13 -22.73 9.24 -6.36
CA SER A 13 -24.04 8.62 -6.20
C SER A 13 -24.74 9.23 -4.98
N HIS A 14 -25.53 10.29 -5.19
CA HIS A 14 -26.19 11.07 -4.13
C HIS A 14 -27.30 10.30 -3.39
N ASN A 15 -27.51 9.01 -3.70
CA ASN A 15 -28.64 8.22 -3.23
C ASN A 15 -28.21 6.84 -2.71
N ILE A 16 -27.07 6.77 -2.01
CA ILE A 16 -26.62 5.53 -1.34
C ILE A 16 -26.82 5.70 0.17
N HIS A 17 -27.80 4.99 0.71
CA HIS A 17 -27.91 4.79 2.15
C HIS A 17 -26.92 3.71 2.59
N ILE A 18 -26.13 3.98 3.63
CA ILE A 18 -25.32 2.95 4.27
C ILE A 18 -26.28 1.92 4.87
N GLN A 19 -26.29 0.70 4.32
CA GLN A 19 -27.06 -0.39 4.89
C GLN A 19 -26.40 -0.84 6.20
N ALA A 20 -27.13 -0.76 7.31
CA ALA A 20 -26.71 -1.36 8.57
C ALA A 20 -26.79 -2.89 8.43
N LEU A 21 -25.64 -3.54 8.30
CA LEU A 21 -25.56 -5.00 8.25
C LEU A 21 -25.52 -5.56 9.68
N ASP A 22 -26.24 -6.66 9.93
CA ASP A 22 -26.23 -7.35 11.23
C ASP A 22 -24.84 -7.90 11.59
N VAL A 23 -24.01 -8.22 10.57
CA VAL A 23 -22.63 -8.66 10.72
C VAL A 23 -21.67 -7.51 10.39
N ASN A 24 -21.28 -6.77 11.43
CA ASN A 24 -20.36 -5.65 11.33
C ASN A 24 -18.87 -6.09 11.41
N LYS A 25 -17.97 -5.14 11.17
CA LYS A 25 -16.52 -5.33 11.25
C LYS A 25 -16.04 -5.92 12.58
N ALA A 26 -16.61 -5.50 13.71
CA ALA A 26 -16.22 -6.00 15.03
C ALA A 26 -16.53 -7.50 15.18
N ALA A 27 -17.70 -7.94 14.72
CA ALA A 27 -18.05 -9.36 14.70
C ALA A 27 -17.09 -10.17 13.82
N ARG A 28 -16.75 -9.67 12.62
CA ARG A 28 -15.78 -10.33 11.72
C ARG A 28 -14.37 -10.40 12.31
N ALA A 29 -13.92 -9.33 12.96
CA ALA A 29 -12.64 -9.26 13.66
C ALA A 29 -12.59 -10.25 14.83
N GLN A 30 -13.68 -10.36 15.60
CA GLN A 30 -13.80 -11.29 16.73
C GLN A 30 -13.66 -12.75 16.29
N VAL A 31 -14.35 -13.15 15.22
CA VAL A 31 -14.26 -14.52 14.67
C VAL A 31 -12.83 -14.87 14.23
N LYS A 32 -12.08 -13.88 13.71
CA LYS A 32 -10.69 -14.04 13.29
C LYS A 32 -9.67 -13.88 14.43
N GLY A 33 -10.10 -13.47 15.62
CA GLY A 33 -9.22 -13.23 16.76
C GLY A 33 -8.09 -12.24 16.49
N GLN A 34 -8.31 -11.23 15.63
CA GLN A 34 -7.32 -10.23 15.22
C GLN A 34 -7.95 -8.84 15.08
N LYS A 35 -7.14 -7.78 15.19
CA LYS A 35 -7.59 -6.44 14.79
C LYS A 35 -7.27 -6.22 13.30
N PRO A 36 -8.27 -5.92 12.46
CA PRO A 36 -8.01 -5.61 11.07
C PRO A 36 -7.30 -4.26 10.93
N CYS A 37 -6.40 -4.17 9.96
CA CYS A 37 -5.67 -2.94 9.63
C CYS A 37 -5.07 -3.04 8.22
N VAL A 38 -4.59 -1.92 7.71
CA VAL A 38 -3.79 -1.85 6.48
C VAL A 38 -2.34 -1.56 6.86
N LEU A 39 -1.44 -2.43 6.41
CA LEU A 39 -0.01 -2.19 6.38
C LEU A 39 0.32 -1.56 5.03
N TRP A 40 0.58 -0.26 5.02
CA TRP A 40 0.82 0.51 3.80
C TRP A 40 2.30 0.72 3.55
N LEU A 41 2.94 -0.19 2.80
CA LEU A 41 4.35 -0.02 2.45
C LEU A 41 4.48 0.99 1.30
N THR A 42 5.27 2.03 1.52
CA THR A 42 5.63 3.06 0.54
C THR A 42 7.15 3.18 0.44
N GLY A 43 7.66 3.56 -0.73
CA GLY A 43 9.10 3.64 -1.00
C GLY A 43 9.41 3.58 -2.49
N LEU A 44 10.64 3.91 -2.86
CA LEU A 44 11.12 3.89 -4.25
C LEU A 44 10.99 2.50 -4.91
N SER A 45 10.99 2.46 -6.24
CA SER A 45 11.20 1.19 -6.96
C SER A 45 12.52 0.58 -6.51
N GLY A 46 12.64 -0.75 -6.41
CA GLY A 46 13.88 -1.39 -5.92
C GLY A 46 14.20 -1.20 -4.42
N ALA A 47 13.35 -0.49 -3.66
CA ALA A 47 13.55 -0.30 -2.22
C ALA A 47 13.43 -1.60 -1.39
N GLY A 48 12.71 -2.61 -1.90
CA GLY A 48 12.50 -3.90 -1.22
C GLY A 48 11.09 -4.12 -0.65
N LYS A 49 10.12 -3.25 -0.98
CA LYS A 49 8.72 -3.34 -0.52
C LYS A 49 8.11 -4.74 -0.68
N SER A 50 8.05 -5.28 -1.89
CA SER A 50 7.43 -6.59 -2.14
C SER A 50 8.17 -7.72 -1.41
N THR A 51 9.50 -7.65 -1.29
CA THR A 51 10.28 -8.64 -0.52
C THR A 51 9.90 -8.62 0.96
N ILE A 52 9.90 -7.43 1.57
CA ILE A 52 9.53 -7.25 2.98
C ILE A 52 8.06 -7.63 3.21
N ALA A 53 7.15 -7.21 2.33
CA ALA A 53 5.72 -7.52 2.41
C ALA A 53 5.46 -9.04 2.40
N ASN A 54 6.12 -9.78 1.50
CA ASN A 54 6.03 -11.24 1.46
C ASN A 54 6.55 -11.91 2.74
N LEU A 55 7.65 -11.41 3.32
CA LEU A 55 8.18 -11.94 4.57
C LEU A 55 7.26 -11.63 5.76
N VAL A 56 6.69 -10.42 5.82
CA VAL A 56 5.69 -10.05 6.82
C VAL A 56 4.45 -10.94 6.68
N GLU A 57 3.95 -11.15 5.47
CA GLU A 57 2.80 -12.03 5.21
C GLU A 57 3.07 -13.46 5.70
N LYS A 58 4.23 -14.03 5.36
CA LYS A 58 4.63 -15.37 5.83
C LYS A 58 4.69 -15.48 7.35
N LYS A 59 5.27 -14.48 8.03
CA LYS A 59 5.38 -14.46 9.50
C LYS A 59 4.00 -14.33 10.14
N LEU A 60 3.14 -13.44 9.64
CA LEU A 60 1.77 -13.28 10.13
C LEU A 60 0.93 -14.55 9.90
N HIS A 61 1.07 -15.19 8.73
CA HIS A 61 0.41 -16.46 8.44
C HIS A 61 0.85 -17.57 9.40
N ALA A 62 2.15 -17.67 9.69
CA ALA A 62 2.68 -18.63 10.67
C ALA A 62 2.12 -18.39 12.10
N LEU A 63 1.74 -17.14 12.42
CA LEU A 63 1.05 -16.77 13.66
C LEU A 63 -0.48 -16.97 13.61
N GLY A 64 -1.00 -17.64 12.58
CA GLY A 64 -2.44 -17.90 12.40
C GLY A 64 -3.26 -16.65 12.06
N ARG A 65 -2.62 -15.59 11.54
CA ARG A 65 -3.32 -14.35 11.16
C ARG A 65 -3.85 -14.43 9.74
N HIS A 66 -5.03 -13.86 9.53
CA HIS A 66 -5.66 -13.75 8.24
C HIS A 66 -5.19 -12.49 7.53
N THR A 67 -4.35 -12.67 6.51
CA THR A 67 -3.72 -11.62 5.73
C THR A 67 -4.10 -11.68 4.27
N TYR A 68 -3.89 -10.58 3.55
CA TYR A 68 -3.87 -10.57 2.09
C TYR A 68 -2.93 -9.49 1.57
N LEU A 69 -2.02 -9.85 0.67
CA LEU A 69 -1.10 -8.94 0.01
C LEU A 69 -1.65 -8.37 -1.31
N LEU A 70 -1.77 -7.05 -1.39
CA LEU A 70 -2.03 -6.26 -2.60
C LEU A 70 -0.69 -5.67 -3.11
N ASP A 71 -0.27 -6.05 -4.31
CA ASP A 71 0.94 -5.55 -4.96
C ASP A 71 0.61 -5.04 -6.38
N GLY A 72 1.53 -4.29 -6.99
CA GLY A 72 1.45 -3.83 -8.37
C GLY A 72 1.15 -4.97 -9.34
N ASP A 73 1.71 -6.16 -9.13
CA ASP A 73 1.55 -7.27 -10.06
C ASP A 73 0.11 -7.83 -10.01
N ASN A 74 -0.46 -8.13 -8.82
CA ASN A 74 -1.82 -8.69 -8.76
C ASN A 74 -2.94 -7.67 -9.05
N VAL A 75 -2.75 -6.40 -8.71
CA VAL A 75 -3.77 -5.36 -8.96
C VAL A 75 -3.74 -4.88 -10.41
N ARG A 76 -2.55 -4.69 -11.02
CA ARG A 76 -2.44 -4.15 -12.39
C ARG A 76 -2.78 -5.15 -13.49
N HIS A 77 -2.77 -6.46 -13.22
CA HIS A 77 -3.26 -7.45 -14.19
C HIS A 77 -4.80 -7.59 -14.18
N GLY A 78 -5.47 -7.13 -13.13
CA GLY A 78 -6.92 -7.27 -12.94
C GLY A 78 -7.62 -5.93 -12.80
N LEU A 79 -7.81 -5.49 -11.55
CA LEU A 79 -8.60 -4.33 -11.17
C LEU A 79 -8.15 -3.02 -11.82
N ASN A 80 -6.84 -2.84 -12.01
CA ASN A 80 -6.24 -1.61 -12.51
C ASN A 80 -5.58 -1.80 -13.89
N LYS A 81 -6.02 -2.79 -14.67
CA LYS A 81 -5.46 -3.07 -16.00
C LYS A 81 -5.66 -1.96 -17.03
N ASP A 82 -6.63 -1.10 -16.80
CA ASP A 82 -6.96 0.08 -17.61
C ASP A 82 -6.07 1.29 -17.30
N LEU A 83 -5.30 1.26 -16.21
CA LEU A 83 -4.50 2.38 -15.75
C LEU A 83 -3.05 2.28 -16.23
N GLY A 84 -2.56 3.37 -16.83
CA GLY A 84 -1.17 3.52 -17.21
C GLY A 84 -0.25 3.93 -16.06
N PHE A 85 0.68 4.84 -16.38
CA PHE A 85 1.70 5.35 -15.46
C PHE A 85 1.75 6.88 -15.40
N THR A 86 0.76 7.57 -15.97
CA THR A 86 0.60 9.02 -15.82
C THR A 86 0.30 9.37 -14.36
N ASP A 87 0.46 10.63 -13.96
CA ASP A 87 0.15 11.04 -12.59
C ASP A 87 -1.34 10.81 -12.26
N VAL A 88 -2.25 11.09 -13.19
CA VAL A 88 -3.69 10.83 -13.02
C VAL A 88 -3.96 9.33 -12.82
N ASP A 89 -3.34 8.47 -13.64
CA ASP A 89 -3.47 7.01 -13.49
C ASP A 89 -2.94 6.52 -12.15
N ARG A 90 -1.87 7.14 -11.63
CA ARG A 90 -1.29 6.80 -10.32
C ARG A 90 -2.22 7.19 -9.19
N VAL A 91 -2.81 8.38 -9.26
CA VAL A 91 -3.81 8.85 -8.29
C VAL A 91 -4.99 7.88 -8.26
N GLU A 92 -5.55 7.54 -9.41
CA GLU A 92 -6.68 6.60 -9.50
C GLU A 92 -6.29 5.19 -9.05
N ASN A 93 -5.08 4.73 -9.38
CA ASN A 93 -4.56 3.45 -8.93
C ASN A 93 -4.55 3.38 -7.39
N ILE A 94 -3.99 4.39 -6.72
CA ILE A 94 -3.94 4.45 -5.25
C ILE A 94 -5.34 4.58 -4.65
N ARG A 95 -6.23 5.38 -5.25
CA ARG A 95 -7.62 5.51 -4.81
C ARG A 95 -8.35 4.16 -4.81
N ARG A 96 -8.24 3.39 -5.92
CA ARG A 96 -8.85 2.05 -6.03
C ARG A 96 -8.28 1.07 -5.01
N ILE A 97 -6.96 1.08 -4.81
CA ILE A 97 -6.30 0.22 -3.82
C ILE A 97 -6.76 0.59 -2.39
N GLY A 98 -6.88 1.88 -2.08
CA GLY A 98 -7.38 2.34 -0.78
C GLY A 98 -8.78 1.83 -0.48
N GLU A 99 -9.70 1.90 -1.44
CA GLU A 99 -11.07 1.37 -1.29
C GLU A 99 -11.11 -0.15 -1.14
N VAL A 100 -10.32 -0.88 -1.92
CA VAL A 100 -10.22 -2.35 -1.78
C VAL A 100 -9.67 -2.71 -0.41
N ALA A 101 -8.58 -2.06 0.02
CA ALA A 101 -8.02 -2.27 1.34
C ALA A 101 -9.05 -1.98 2.45
N ARG A 102 -9.88 -0.94 2.29
CA ARG A 102 -10.94 -0.59 3.25
C ARG A 102 -11.98 -1.69 3.36
N LEU A 103 -12.45 -2.23 2.23
CA LEU A 103 -13.41 -3.33 2.21
C LEU A 103 -12.85 -4.62 2.83
N MET A 104 -11.56 -4.89 2.61
CA MET A 104 -10.89 -6.07 3.18
C MET A 104 -10.64 -5.93 4.68
N VAL A 105 -10.31 -4.72 5.14
CA VAL A 105 -10.24 -4.38 6.57
C VAL A 105 -11.61 -4.49 7.23
N ASP A 106 -12.67 -4.02 6.58
CA ASP A 106 -14.06 -4.23 7.03
C ASP A 106 -14.40 -5.73 7.14
N ALA A 107 -13.88 -6.55 6.23
CA ALA A 107 -13.98 -8.01 6.30
C ALA A 107 -13.13 -8.67 7.40
N GLY A 108 -12.43 -7.89 8.23
CA GLY A 108 -11.65 -8.38 9.37
C GLY A 108 -10.22 -8.81 9.05
N LEU A 109 -9.69 -8.48 7.86
CA LEU A 109 -8.33 -8.88 7.43
C LEU A 109 -7.24 -7.88 7.84
N ILE A 110 -6.01 -8.36 7.94
CA ILE A 110 -4.80 -7.53 7.93
C ILE A 110 -4.34 -7.44 6.48
N VAL A 111 -4.58 -6.29 5.86
CA VAL A 111 -4.25 -6.05 4.45
C VAL A 111 -2.82 -5.53 4.36
N ILE A 112 -2.01 -6.12 3.48
CA ILE A 112 -0.63 -5.66 3.24
C ILE A 112 -0.62 -5.05 1.86
N THR A 113 -0.08 -3.84 1.70
CA THR A 113 0.02 -3.19 0.40
C THR A 113 1.46 -2.83 0.08
N ALA A 114 1.92 -3.06 -1.15
CA ALA A 114 3.32 -2.88 -1.56
C ALA A 114 3.49 -1.94 -2.77
N PHE A 115 2.91 -0.73 -2.70
CA PHE A 115 2.92 0.21 -3.82
C PHE A 115 3.95 1.32 -3.63
N ILE A 116 4.47 1.89 -4.74
CA ILE A 116 5.36 3.07 -4.63
C ILE A 116 4.63 4.20 -3.90
N SER A 117 3.37 4.46 -4.26
CA SER A 117 2.52 5.50 -3.66
C SER A 117 3.27 6.82 -3.42
N PRO A 118 3.82 7.44 -4.49
CA PRO A 118 4.88 8.44 -4.37
C PRO A 118 4.44 9.75 -3.73
N PHE A 119 3.15 10.08 -3.81
CA PHE A 119 2.60 11.36 -3.39
C PHE A 119 1.93 11.24 -2.01
N ARG A 120 2.18 12.21 -1.13
CA ARG A 120 1.65 12.24 0.24
C ARG A 120 0.14 12.41 0.27
N ALA A 121 -0.43 13.20 -0.66
CA ALA A 121 -1.86 13.45 -0.72
C ALA A 121 -2.66 12.16 -0.91
N GLU A 122 -2.19 11.25 -1.77
CA GLU A 122 -2.83 9.99 -2.08
C GLU A 122 -2.69 8.98 -0.92
N ARG A 123 -1.54 8.98 -0.23
CA ARG A 123 -1.37 8.19 1.01
C ARG A 123 -2.27 8.70 2.13
N ARG A 124 -2.43 10.02 2.25
CA ARG A 124 -3.37 10.65 3.18
C ARG A 124 -4.82 10.29 2.86
N MET A 125 -5.22 10.36 1.60
CA MET A 125 -6.54 9.94 1.14
C MET A 125 -6.82 8.46 1.49
N ALA A 126 -5.85 7.57 1.25
CA ALA A 126 -5.98 6.17 1.63
C ALA A 126 -6.08 5.97 3.16
N ARG A 127 -5.37 6.80 3.94
CA ARG A 127 -5.44 6.82 5.41
C ARG A 127 -6.80 7.28 5.93
N GLU A 128 -7.36 8.33 5.33
CA GLU A 128 -8.67 8.90 5.69
C GLU A 128 -9.84 7.94 5.44
N LEU A 129 -9.65 6.90 4.62
CA LEU A 129 -10.61 5.83 4.40
C LEU A 129 -10.70 4.82 5.56
N MET A 130 -9.72 4.82 6.47
CA MET A 130 -9.61 3.86 7.58
C MET A 130 -10.02 4.50 8.91
N ALA A 131 -10.42 3.68 9.89
CA ALA A 131 -10.60 4.20 11.24
C ALA A 131 -9.25 4.53 11.89
N GLU A 132 -9.29 5.31 12.97
CA GLU A 132 -8.09 5.67 13.72
C GLU A 132 -7.30 4.43 14.17
N GLY A 133 -5.99 4.45 13.92
CA GLY A 133 -5.08 3.35 14.26
C GLY A 133 -5.10 2.14 13.31
N GLU A 134 -5.95 2.15 12.27
CA GLU A 134 -6.04 1.04 11.32
C GLU A 134 -5.17 1.20 10.07
N PHE A 135 -4.67 2.41 9.81
CA PHE A 135 -3.71 2.65 8.74
C PHE A 135 -2.30 2.78 9.32
N ILE A 136 -1.43 1.84 8.97
CA ILE A 136 -0.05 1.79 9.43
C ILE A 136 0.86 2.00 8.22
N GLU A 137 1.34 3.23 8.04
CA GLU A 137 2.27 3.59 6.98
C GLU A 137 3.67 3.11 7.32
N ILE A 138 4.23 2.31 6.43
CA ILE A 138 5.56 1.72 6.55
C ILE A 138 6.44 2.32 5.48
N PHE A 139 7.32 3.24 5.87
CA PHE A 139 8.28 3.83 4.96
C PHE A 139 9.46 2.88 4.77
N VAL A 140 9.53 2.27 3.58
CA VAL A 140 10.67 1.46 3.14
C VAL A 140 11.72 2.41 2.58
N ASP A 141 12.62 2.82 3.45
CA ASP A 141 13.61 3.85 3.21
C ASP A 141 14.86 3.25 2.56
N THR A 142 15.12 3.74 1.35
CA THR A 142 16.28 3.37 0.54
C THR A 142 16.72 4.62 -0.23
N PRO A 143 17.99 5.02 -0.13
CA PRO A 143 18.54 6.06 -1.00
C PRO A 143 18.36 5.72 -2.48
N LEU A 144 18.11 6.74 -3.31
CA LEU A 144 17.86 6.57 -4.74
C LEU A 144 19.02 5.86 -5.46
N ASP A 145 20.26 6.20 -5.16
CA ASP A 145 21.45 5.58 -5.76
C ASP A 145 21.54 4.08 -5.43
N VAL A 146 21.11 3.67 -4.23
CA VAL A 146 21.05 2.27 -3.83
C VAL A 146 19.92 1.55 -4.56
N ALA A 147 18.74 2.18 -4.65
CA ALA A 147 17.61 1.65 -5.40
C ALA A 147 17.94 1.47 -6.90
N GLU A 148 18.60 2.46 -7.50
CA GLU A 148 19.11 2.44 -8.88
C GLU A 148 20.18 1.37 -9.08
N ARG A 149 21.08 1.17 -8.11
CA ARG A 149 22.08 0.10 -8.21
C ARG A 149 21.45 -1.29 -8.12
N ARG A 150 20.39 -1.46 -7.34
CA ARG A 150 19.68 -2.75 -7.20
C ARG A 150 18.92 -3.12 -8.47
N ASP A 151 18.30 -2.16 -9.14
CA ASP A 151 17.48 -2.24 -10.37
C ASP A 151 16.97 -3.64 -10.75
N THR A 152 16.28 -4.30 -9.82
CA THR A 152 15.96 -5.74 -9.93
C THR A 152 15.04 -6.07 -11.10
N LYS A 153 14.31 -5.06 -11.61
CA LYS A 153 13.40 -5.17 -12.76
C LYS A 153 13.93 -4.46 -14.02
N GLY A 154 15.16 -3.91 -13.99
CA GLY A 154 15.75 -3.17 -15.10
C GLY A 154 15.01 -1.87 -15.46
N LEU A 155 14.21 -1.33 -14.53
CA LEU A 155 13.34 -0.18 -14.77
C LEU A 155 14.09 1.14 -14.68
N TYR A 156 15.06 1.25 -13.78
CA TYR A 156 15.88 2.46 -13.67
C TYR A 156 16.74 2.64 -14.92
N LYS A 157 17.35 1.56 -15.43
CA LYS A 157 18.10 1.62 -16.69
C LYS A 157 17.23 2.13 -17.86
N LYS A 158 16.03 1.57 -18.02
CA LYS A 158 15.07 2.00 -19.06
C LYS A 158 14.62 3.45 -18.89
N ALA A 159 14.38 3.88 -17.66
CA ALA A 159 14.03 5.28 -17.37
C ALA A 159 15.16 6.25 -17.72
N ARG A 160 16.41 5.92 -17.35
CA ARG A 160 17.60 6.71 -17.70
C ARG A 160 17.87 6.78 -19.21
N GLN A 161 17.42 5.77 -19.96
CA GLN A 161 17.46 5.74 -21.43
C GLN A 161 16.28 6.46 -22.10
N GLY A 162 15.32 6.99 -21.33
CA GLY A 162 14.14 7.69 -21.83
C GLY A 162 13.03 6.76 -22.36
N GLU A 163 13.17 5.45 -22.18
CA GLU A 163 12.19 4.44 -22.60
C GLU A 163 10.97 4.37 -21.66
N LEU A 164 11.15 4.77 -20.39
CA LEU A 164 10.09 4.90 -19.39
C LEU A 164 10.00 6.36 -18.95
N LYS A 165 8.87 7.00 -19.29
CA LYS A 165 8.56 8.37 -18.86
C LYS A 165 7.85 8.36 -17.50
N HIS A 166 7.98 9.46 -16.77
CA HIS A 166 7.36 9.71 -15.46
C HIS A 166 7.77 8.68 -14.40
N PHE A 167 8.99 8.15 -14.45
CA PHE A 167 9.51 7.19 -13.50
C PHE A 167 9.88 7.84 -12.16
N THR A 168 9.34 7.30 -11.07
CA THR A 168 9.54 7.85 -9.72
C THR A 168 10.99 7.78 -9.29
N GLY A 169 11.53 8.92 -8.85
CA GLY A 169 12.93 9.10 -8.47
C GLY A 169 13.84 9.52 -9.63
N VAL A 170 13.37 9.50 -10.88
CA VAL A 170 14.16 9.95 -12.04
C VAL A 170 13.56 11.24 -12.62
N ASP A 171 12.35 11.16 -13.18
CA ASP A 171 11.63 12.27 -13.82
C ASP A 171 10.21 12.49 -13.25
N SER A 172 9.88 11.80 -12.15
CA SER A 172 8.71 12.03 -11.29
C SER A 172 9.12 12.00 -9.81
N PRO A 173 8.59 12.86 -8.93
CA PRO A 173 9.05 12.94 -7.55
C PRO A 173 8.61 11.75 -6.70
N TYR A 174 9.33 11.54 -5.60
CA TYR A 174 8.90 10.70 -4.47
C TYR A 174 8.85 11.58 -3.22
N GLU A 175 7.66 11.78 -2.67
CA GLU A 175 7.44 12.59 -1.48
C GLU A 175 7.56 11.70 -0.24
N VAL A 176 8.73 11.74 0.41
CA VAL A 176 9.04 10.95 1.61
C VAL A 176 7.96 11.18 2.69
N PRO A 177 7.43 10.14 3.36
CA PRO A 177 6.49 10.31 4.47
C PRO A 177 7.07 11.15 5.61
N GLU A 178 6.30 12.09 6.14
CA GLU A 178 6.73 12.96 7.25
C GLU A 178 6.56 12.29 8.62
N HIS A 179 5.51 11.47 8.76
CA HIS A 179 5.11 10.84 10.02
C HIS A 179 4.66 9.38 9.80
N ALA A 180 5.47 8.57 9.11
CA ALA A 180 5.18 7.14 8.97
C ALA A 180 5.18 6.45 10.35
N GLU A 181 4.23 5.54 10.58
CA GLU A 181 4.17 4.75 11.81
C GLU A 181 5.39 3.87 11.99
N ILE A 182 5.97 3.37 10.90
CA ILE A 182 7.16 2.51 10.90
C ILE A 182 8.11 2.99 9.81
N ARG A 183 9.40 3.15 10.14
CA ARG A 183 10.47 3.39 9.17
C ARG A 183 11.39 2.17 9.12
N VAL A 184 11.72 1.72 7.91
CA VAL A 184 12.60 0.58 7.65
C VAL A 184 13.77 1.04 6.80
N GLU A 185 14.95 1.16 7.39
CA GLU A 185 16.19 1.54 6.69
C GLU A 185 16.84 0.32 6.04
N THR A 186 16.48 0.06 4.79
CA THR A 186 16.85 -1.17 4.04
C THR A 186 18.32 -1.29 3.64
N VAL A 187 19.14 -0.28 3.95
CA VAL A 187 20.60 -0.34 3.79
C VAL A 187 21.25 -0.95 5.03
N GLN A 188 20.62 -0.78 6.20
CA GLN A 188 21.13 -1.25 7.49
C GLN A 188 20.42 -2.53 7.96
N LEU A 189 19.19 -2.76 7.51
CA LEU A 189 18.37 -3.92 7.88
C LEU A 189 18.25 -4.91 6.73
N ALA A 190 18.58 -6.17 7.01
CA ALA A 190 18.24 -7.29 6.14
C ALA A 190 16.70 -7.45 6.05
N PRO A 191 16.16 -7.96 4.92
CA PRO A 191 14.71 -8.10 4.74
C PRO A 191 13.99 -8.87 5.85
N GLU A 192 14.60 -9.94 6.35
CA GLU A 192 14.08 -10.76 7.45
C GLU A 192 13.96 -9.96 8.74
N ALA A 193 15.01 -9.21 9.09
CA ALA A 193 15.03 -8.34 10.26
C ALA A 193 14.03 -7.18 10.15
N ALA A 194 13.87 -6.62 8.94
CA ALA A 194 12.84 -5.63 8.66
C ALA A 194 11.42 -6.20 8.87
N ALA A 195 11.17 -7.43 8.42
CA ALA A 195 9.90 -8.09 8.63
C ALA A 195 9.66 -8.41 10.12
N ASP A 196 10.68 -8.82 10.87
CA ASP A 196 10.61 -9.02 12.32
C ASP A 196 10.29 -7.73 13.06
N LEU A 197 10.93 -6.62 12.68
CA LEU A 197 10.63 -5.29 13.22
C LEU A 197 9.15 -4.91 13.02
N ILE A 198 8.62 -5.10 11.80
CA ILE A 198 7.23 -4.79 11.49
C ILE A 198 6.29 -5.64 12.36
N VAL A 199 6.50 -6.96 12.43
CA VAL A 199 5.67 -7.87 13.23
C VAL A 199 5.71 -7.51 14.72
N LEU A 200 6.88 -7.18 15.25
CA LEU A 200 7.04 -6.72 16.64
C LEU A 200 6.26 -5.43 16.91
N GLU A 201 6.30 -4.49 15.98
CA GLU A 201 5.59 -3.22 16.11
C GLU A 201 4.06 -3.41 16.04
N LEU A 202 3.57 -4.34 15.23
CA LEU A 202 2.16 -4.74 15.24
C LEU A 202 1.73 -5.35 16.57
N ALA A 203 2.60 -6.13 17.21
CA ALA A 203 2.35 -6.68 18.54
C ALA A 203 2.28 -5.58 19.60
N ARG A 204 3.22 -4.61 19.57
CA ARG A 204 3.23 -3.46 20.49
C ARG A 204 1.98 -2.58 20.36
N ARG A 205 1.47 -2.43 19.13
CA ARG A 205 0.21 -1.72 18.84
C ARG A 205 -1.04 -2.54 19.20
N GLY A 206 -0.87 -3.78 19.64
CA GLY A 206 -1.96 -4.69 19.98
C GLY A 206 -2.83 -5.08 18.78
N VAL A 207 -2.27 -5.00 17.56
CA VAL A 207 -2.93 -5.46 16.32
C VAL A 207 -3.00 -6.99 16.32
N ILE A 208 -1.89 -7.62 16.72
CA ILE A 208 -1.74 -9.05 16.87
C ILE A 208 -1.33 -9.38 18.31
N ARG A 209 -1.73 -10.55 18.79
CA ARG A 209 -1.16 -11.13 20.01
C ARG A 209 0.03 -12.00 19.60
N THR A 210 1.21 -11.74 20.13
CA THR A 210 2.30 -12.71 20.14
C THR A 210 2.01 -13.71 21.24
N ALA A 211 2.12 -15.01 20.95
CA ALA A 211 2.08 -16.01 22.02
C ALA A 211 3.21 -15.67 23.00
N GLY A 212 2.88 -15.57 24.30
CA GLY A 212 3.87 -15.50 25.37
C GLY A 212 4.54 -16.85 25.57
#